data_AF-A0A955ZCV4-F1
#
_entry.id   AF-A0A955ZCV4-F1
#
_cell.length_a   1.000
_cell.length_b   1.000
_cell.length_c   1.000
_cell.angle_alpha   90.00
_cell.angle_beta   90.00
_cell.angle_gamma   90.00
#
_symmetry.space_group_name_H-M   'P 1'
#
loop_
_entity.id
_entity.type
_entity.pdbx_description
1 polymer ?
#
loop_
_entity_poly.entity_id
_entity_poly.type
_entity_poly.pdbx_seq_one_letter_code
_entity_poly.pdbx_strand_id
1 'polypeptide(L)'
;MRRFLTVLLVIVGLSVASKDAQAQATHVPIQVLAVSSDKSFEHAQALTIALKRAVTRAEGFALGKGDFSLEVLSLALNCEIPPSDSCQKKIADKVGVKRYIWGTLEVKGKEAVAELHLWEDGSEKRATTLRYASNLTDPSDDTLLQIAEGGFAELMGATQGVLVVTAGNVSGEVFIDGEKVGLITDGRTELTVAPGQHQVLVRAKGYNDASGSVDVRPGASAEITLAPSPKSAGNLDAKRDTGKGMTTRQMLGYGGLGLGGAVALTGGYFWFQSYMQTKDDDFQAYRDRLGPNRDACEVAKTGADGVPPDASIVDHCDKNATTKTVARILLPVGVVIAGAGAFLLLTDDSSEQPQAKKKTPTKTAVQPFVGFGPGGGEVRVNVLF
;
A
#
# COMPACT_ATOMS: atom_id res chain seq x y z
N MET A 1 18.68 52.55 -75.84
CA MET A 1 19.82 53.31 -75.27
C MET A 1 19.84 53.08 -73.76
N ARG A 2 21.03 52.77 -73.20
CA ARG A 2 21.52 52.97 -71.81
C ARG A 2 20.53 52.78 -70.63
N ARG A 3 20.67 51.73 -69.82
CA ARG A 3 21.57 51.53 -68.63
C ARG A 3 21.03 52.15 -67.33
N PHE A 4 21.37 51.47 -66.21
CA PHE A 4 21.16 51.74 -64.77
C PHE A 4 19.89 51.09 -64.18
N LEU A 5 19.96 49.95 -63.46
CA LEU A 5 20.69 49.59 -62.22
C LEU A 5 20.09 50.27 -60.98
N THR A 6 19.16 49.59 -60.30
CA THR A 6 18.98 49.69 -58.84
C THR A 6 18.37 48.38 -58.34
N VAL A 7 19.20 47.56 -57.68
CA VAL A 7 18.79 46.40 -56.90
C VAL A 7 18.29 46.94 -55.55
N LEU A 8 16.99 46.84 -55.29
CA LEU A 8 16.41 47.09 -53.97
C LEU A 8 16.00 45.74 -53.36
N LEU A 9 16.83 45.21 -52.48
CA LEU A 9 16.62 43.96 -51.77
C LEU A 9 15.73 44.29 -50.56
N VAL A 10 14.41 44.19 -50.72
CA VAL A 10 13.44 44.35 -49.62
C VAL A 10 13.36 43.01 -48.89
N ILE A 11 14.09 42.91 -47.78
CA ILE A 11 13.90 41.84 -46.79
C ILE A 11 12.57 42.13 -46.08
N VAL A 12 11.50 41.50 -46.54
CA VAL A 12 10.24 41.43 -45.79
C VAL A 12 10.48 40.46 -44.64
N GLY A 13 10.83 40.99 -43.48
CA GLY A 13 10.82 40.24 -42.23
C GLY A 13 9.38 39.86 -41.89
N LEU A 14 8.98 38.63 -42.23
CA LEU A 14 7.79 38.00 -41.68
C LEU A 14 8.04 37.78 -40.18
N SER A 15 7.63 38.73 -39.36
CA SER A 15 7.46 38.53 -37.93
C SER A 15 6.29 37.58 -37.73
N VAL A 16 6.56 36.27 -37.79
CA VAL A 16 5.68 35.28 -37.18
C VAL A 16 5.82 35.51 -35.67
N ALA A 17 4.96 36.36 -35.13
CA ALA A 17 4.72 36.40 -33.70
C ALA A 17 4.16 35.02 -33.34
N SER A 18 5.03 34.12 -32.90
CA SER A 18 4.60 32.95 -32.15
C SER A 18 3.87 33.51 -30.93
N LYS A 19 2.54 33.43 -30.97
CA LYS A 19 1.76 33.39 -29.76
C LYS A 19 2.13 32.09 -29.07
N ASP A 20 3.27 32.07 -28.40
CA ASP A 20 3.48 31.20 -27.26
C ASP A 20 2.50 31.71 -26.20
N ALA A 21 1.22 31.37 -26.39
CA ALA A 21 0.23 31.36 -25.36
C ALA A 21 0.70 30.31 -24.35
N GLN A 22 1.65 30.70 -23.51
CA GLN A 22 1.85 30.07 -22.24
C GLN A 22 0.51 30.21 -21.52
N ALA A 23 -0.28 29.13 -21.55
CA ALA A 23 -1.34 28.93 -20.60
C ALA A 23 -0.66 28.94 -19.22
N GLN A 24 -0.55 30.13 -18.62
CA GLN A 24 -0.30 30.25 -17.20
C GLN A 24 -1.47 29.51 -16.56
N ALA A 25 -1.20 28.30 -16.07
CA ALA A 25 -2.12 27.60 -15.21
C ALA A 25 -2.40 28.56 -14.04
N THR A 26 -3.55 29.23 -14.07
CA THR A 26 -3.99 30.09 -12.99
C THR A 26 -4.34 29.19 -11.84
N HIS A 27 -3.34 28.88 -11.01
CA HIS A 27 -3.54 28.13 -9.79
C HIS A 27 -4.52 28.88 -8.89
N VAL A 28 -5.56 28.19 -8.45
CA VAL A 28 -6.57 28.77 -7.55
C VAL A 28 -5.94 28.92 -6.16
N PRO A 29 -5.77 30.15 -5.64
CA PRO A 29 -5.17 30.35 -4.33
C PRO A 29 -6.12 29.88 -3.23
N ILE A 30 -5.64 29.06 -2.32
CA ILE A 30 -6.38 28.61 -1.13
C ILE A 30 -5.51 28.71 0.11
N GLN A 31 -6.04 29.35 1.15
CA GLN A 31 -5.37 29.44 2.44
C GLN A 31 -5.76 28.25 3.33
N VAL A 32 -4.82 27.72 4.10
CA VAL A 32 -5.11 26.77 5.19
C VAL A 32 -4.87 27.51 6.50
N LEU A 33 -5.91 27.66 7.32
CA LEU A 33 -5.78 28.15 8.69
C LEU A 33 -5.32 26.99 9.59
N ALA A 34 -4.56 27.28 10.63
CA ALA A 34 -4.19 26.26 11.60
C ALA A 34 -5.46 25.67 12.24
N VAL A 35 -5.55 24.35 12.19
CA VAL A 35 -6.63 23.57 12.80
C VAL A 35 -6.66 23.88 14.29
N SER A 36 -7.84 24.15 14.83
CA SER A 36 -8.03 24.45 16.25
C SER A 36 -8.19 23.17 17.06
N SER A 37 -7.63 23.13 18.27
CA SER A 37 -7.85 22.03 19.20
C SER A 37 -7.65 22.48 20.63
N ASP A 38 -8.61 22.19 21.51
CA ASP A 38 -8.55 22.58 22.92
C ASP A 38 -7.44 21.86 23.71
N LYS A 39 -7.11 20.62 23.33
CA LYS A 39 -6.27 19.71 24.13
C LYS A 39 -5.17 19.02 23.35
N SER A 40 -5.21 19.06 22.02
CA SER A 40 -4.35 18.24 21.16
C SER A 40 -3.65 19.09 20.10
N PHE A 41 -2.90 20.09 20.56
CA PHE A 41 -2.18 21.04 19.71
C PHE A 41 -1.18 20.36 18.77
N GLU A 42 -0.48 19.31 19.21
CA GLU A 42 0.46 18.55 18.38
C GLU A 42 -0.23 17.91 17.17
N HIS A 43 -1.37 17.22 17.40
CA HIS A 43 -2.19 16.64 16.33
C HIS A 43 -2.72 17.70 15.37
N ALA A 44 -3.18 18.84 15.91
CA ALA A 44 -3.71 19.94 15.11
C ALA A 44 -2.63 20.57 14.22
N GLN A 45 -1.41 20.74 14.74
CA GLN A 45 -0.28 21.23 13.98
C GLN A 45 0.14 20.24 12.88
N ALA A 46 0.25 18.95 13.22
CA ALA A 46 0.60 17.91 12.25
C ALA A 46 -0.40 17.85 11.10
N LEU A 47 -1.70 17.85 11.40
CA LEU A 47 -2.75 17.87 10.39
C LEU A 47 -2.72 19.16 9.55
N THR A 48 -2.48 20.33 10.17
CA THR A 48 -2.35 21.61 9.46
C THR A 48 -1.23 21.55 8.42
N ILE A 49 -0.07 21.02 8.79
CA ILE A 49 1.08 20.89 7.88
C ILE A 49 0.76 19.88 6.77
N ALA A 50 0.16 18.74 7.10
CA ALA A 50 -0.28 17.75 6.12
C ALA A 50 -1.28 18.34 5.11
N LEU A 51 -2.24 19.16 5.55
CA LEU A 51 -3.18 19.87 4.67
C LEU A 51 -2.49 20.89 3.76
N LYS A 52 -1.52 21.65 4.28
CA LYS A 52 -0.72 22.57 3.45
C LYS A 52 0.06 21.80 2.38
N ARG A 53 0.67 20.66 2.75
CA ARG A 53 1.37 19.76 1.81
C ARG A 53 0.40 19.20 0.76
N ALA A 54 -0.80 18.77 1.15
CA ALA A 54 -1.83 18.30 0.25
C ALA A 54 -2.22 19.37 -0.79
N VAL A 55 -2.46 20.62 -0.36
CA VAL A 55 -2.75 21.75 -1.25
C VAL A 55 -1.60 21.97 -2.25
N THR A 56 -0.35 21.89 -1.82
CA THR A 56 0.81 22.08 -2.70
C THR A 56 1.00 20.96 -3.72
N ARG A 57 0.50 19.76 -3.43
CA ARG A 57 0.56 18.60 -4.33
C ARG A 57 -0.63 18.54 -5.29
N ALA A 58 -1.75 19.17 -4.93
CA ALA A 58 -2.94 19.17 -5.75
C ALA A 58 -2.76 20.01 -7.03
N GLU A 59 -3.14 19.42 -8.17
CA GLU A 59 -3.10 20.12 -9.45
C GLU A 59 -4.12 21.27 -9.49
N GLY A 60 -3.71 22.42 -10.04
CA GLY A 60 -4.60 23.57 -10.20
C GLY A 60 -4.82 24.42 -8.94
N PHE A 61 -4.19 24.09 -7.82
CA PHE A 61 -4.24 24.89 -6.58
C PHE A 61 -2.88 25.48 -6.22
N ALA A 62 -2.91 26.55 -5.42
CA ALA A 62 -1.71 27.13 -4.82
C ALA A 62 -2.01 27.53 -3.38
N LEU A 63 -1.06 27.25 -2.47
CA LEU A 63 -1.19 27.65 -1.08
C LEU A 63 -1.10 29.18 -0.95
N GLY A 64 -2.02 29.76 -0.19
CA GLY A 64 -2.00 31.18 0.19
C GLY A 64 -0.75 31.56 0.98
N LYS A 65 -0.39 32.84 0.93
CA LYS A 65 0.78 33.37 1.65
C LYS A 65 0.40 33.71 3.09
N GLY A 66 1.22 33.26 4.03
CA GLY A 66 1.11 33.59 5.45
C GLY A 66 0.59 32.44 6.31
N ASP A 67 0.93 32.51 7.59
CA ASP A 67 0.49 31.56 8.60
C ASP A 67 -0.54 32.22 9.50
N PHE A 68 -1.75 31.66 9.48
CA PHE A 68 -2.89 32.18 10.22
C PHE A 68 -3.45 31.05 11.09
N SER A 69 -3.75 31.35 12.34
CA SER A 69 -4.42 30.42 13.26
C SER A 69 -5.88 30.80 13.41
N LEU A 70 -6.77 29.80 13.32
CA LEU A 70 -8.20 30.01 13.53
C LEU A 70 -8.48 30.58 14.93
N GLU A 71 -7.79 30.08 15.95
CA GLU A 71 -7.95 30.52 17.34
C GLU A 71 -7.54 31.98 17.54
N VAL A 72 -6.36 32.35 17.01
CA VAL A 72 -5.83 33.71 17.12
C VAL A 72 -6.72 34.71 16.38
N LEU A 73 -7.16 34.37 15.17
CA LEU A 73 -8.05 35.23 14.39
C LEU A 73 -9.43 35.35 15.02
N SER A 74 -9.98 34.25 15.54
CA SER A 74 -11.28 34.26 16.22
C SER A 74 -11.23 35.13 17.48
N LEU A 75 -10.17 35.04 18.28
CA LEU A 75 -9.98 35.90 19.45
C LEU A 75 -9.84 37.37 19.06
N ALA A 76 -8.99 37.68 18.07
CA ALA A 76 -8.75 39.05 17.62
C ALA A 76 -9.99 39.73 17.00
N LEU A 77 -10.89 38.95 16.41
CA LEU A 77 -12.12 39.42 15.77
C LEU A 77 -13.36 39.27 16.66
N ASN A 78 -13.18 38.83 17.91
CA ASN A 78 -14.23 38.55 18.89
C ASN A 78 -15.30 37.60 18.33
N CYS A 79 -14.84 36.47 17.81
CA CYS A 79 -15.65 35.39 17.26
C CYS A 79 -15.66 34.15 18.14
N GLU A 80 -16.77 33.43 18.09
CA GLU A 80 -16.92 32.09 18.67
C GLU A 80 -16.27 31.03 17.77
N ILE A 81 -15.90 29.89 18.37
CA ILE A 81 -15.39 28.71 17.67
C ILE A 81 -16.42 27.59 17.91
N PRO A 82 -17.00 26.96 16.87
CA PRO A 82 -16.78 27.20 15.45
C PRO A 82 -17.32 28.56 14.96
N PRO A 83 -16.67 29.21 13.98
CA PRO A 83 -17.05 30.54 13.52
C PRO A 83 -18.39 30.55 12.78
N SER A 84 -19.25 31.51 13.11
CA SER A 84 -20.49 31.77 12.35
C SER A 84 -20.20 32.34 10.95
N ASP A 85 -21.18 32.28 10.04
CA ASP A 85 -21.03 32.75 8.65
C ASP A 85 -20.56 34.21 8.56
N SER A 86 -21.04 35.06 9.48
CA SER A 86 -20.62 36.47 9.56
C SER A 86 -19.17 36.63 10.04
N CYS A 87 -18.72 35.76 10.95
CA CYS A 87 -17.33 35.74 11.38
C CYS A 87 -16.41 35.23 10.28
N GLN A 88 -16.82 34.17 9.56
CA GLN A 88 -16.02 33.60 8.47
C GLN A 88 -15.73 34.64 7.38
N LYS A 89 -16.70 35.52 7.06
CA LYS A 89 -16.48 36.65 6.15
C LYS A 89 -15.44 37.64 6.69
N LYS A 90 -15.49 38.00 7.98
CA LYS A 90 -14.48 38.88 8.60
C LYS A 90 -13.08 38.27 8.58
N ILE A 91 -12.98 36.96 8.82
CA ILE A 91 -11.72 36.21 8.74
C ILE A 91 -11.17 36.29 7.31
N ALA A 92 -12.01 36.02 6.31
CA ALA A 92 -11.62 36.12 4.90
C ALA A 92 -11.11 37.51 4.53
N ASP A 93 -11.82 38.57 4.93
CA ASP A 93 -11.44 39.97 4.69
C ASP A 93 -10.12 40.32 5.38
N LYS A 94 -9.89 39.83 6.60
CA LYS A 94 -8.66 40.06 7.37
C LYS A 94 -7.46 39.34 6.78
N VAL A 95 -7.65 38.11 6.31
CA VAL A 95 -6.62 37.29 5.67
C VAL A 95 -6.37 37.73 4.22
N GLY A 96 -7.36 38.34 3.57
CA GLY A 96 -7.28 38.84 2.19
C GLY A 96 -7.45 37.73 1.15
N VAL A 97 -8.28 36.72 1.44
CA VAL A 97 -8.45 35.53 0.59
C VAL A 97 -9.92 35.27 0.26
N LYS A 98 -10.17 34.73 -0.93
CA LYS A 98 -11.54 34.37 -1.38
C LYS A 98 -11.96 32.97 -0.93
N ARG A 99 -10.99 32.12 -0.59
CA ARG A 99 -11.20 30.73 -0.20
C ARG A 99 -10.19 30.32 0.85
N TYR A 100 -10.66 29.69 1.91
CA TYR A 100 -9.77 29.12 2.93
C TYR A 100 -10.38 27.87 3.58
N ILE A 101 -9.49 27.00 4.05
CA ILE A 101 -9.82 25.83 4.83
C ILE A 101 -9.61 26.16 6.30
N TRP A 102 -10.56 25.76 7.13
CA TRP A 102 -10.47 25.82 8.58
C TRP A 102 -11.02 24.52 9.17
N GLY A 103 -10.71 24.24 10.43
CA GLY A 103 -11.24 23.06 11.07
C GLY A 103 -10.93 22.99 12.55
N THR A 104 -11.57 22.02 13.20
CA THR A 104 -11.37 21.68 14.61
C THR A 104 -10.93 20.23 14.72
N LEU A 105 -10.19 19.91 15.79
CA LEU A 105 -9.70 18.56 16.05
C LEU A 105 -9.87 18.20 17.52
N GLU A 106 -10.41 17.00 17.73
CA GLU A 106 -10.51 16.36 19.04
C GLU A 106 -9.90 14.96 19.00
N VAL A 107 -9.15 14.58 20.04
CA VAL A 107 -8.68 13.20 20.21
C VAL A 107 -9.58 12.47 21.21
N LYS A 108 -10.19 11.37 20.77
CA LYS A 108 -11.08 10.50 21.55
C LYS A 108 -10.44 9.12 21.70
N GLY A 109 -9.69 8.93 22.77
CA GLY A 109 -9.00 7.66 23.05
C GLY A 109 -7.86 7.41 22.06
N LYS A 110 -8.02 6.42 21.17
CA LYS A 110 -7.03 6.02 20.15
C LYS A 110 -7.28 6.63 18.77
N GLU A 111 -8.27 7.50 18.66
CA GLU A 111 -8.71 8.08 17.40
C GLU A 111 -8.67 9.60 17.50
N ALA A 112 -8.09 10.25 16.50
CA ALA A 112 -8.20 11.67 16.25
C ALA A 112 -9.33 11.91 15.26
N VAL A 113 -10.23 12.84 15.59
CA VAL A 113 -11.37 13.23 14.77
C VAL A 113 -11.22 14.70 14.44
N ALA A 114 -11.09 15.02 13.15
CA ALA A 114 -10.97 16.39 12.68
C ALA A 114 -12.14 16.75 11.77
N GLU A 115 -12.81 17.86 12.06
CA GLU A 115 -13.85 18.42 11.21
C GLU A 115 -13.25 19.57 10.40
N LEU A 116 -13.23 19.42 9.08
CA LEU A 116 -12.69 20.41 8.16
C LEU A 116 -13.82 21.05 7.37
N HIS A 117 -13.67 22.34 7.11
CA HIS A 117 -14.62 23.17 6.40
C HIS A 117 -13.92 23.99 5.33
N LEU A 118 -14.59 24.16 4.20
CA LEU A 118 -14.21 25.10 3.18
C LEU A 118 -15.12 26.31 3.24
N TRP A 119 -14.52 27.48 3.43
CA TRP A 119 -15.22 28.74 3.23
C TRP A 119 -14.92 29.32 1.85
N GLU A 120 -15.98 29.78 1.18
CA GLU A 120 -15.93 30.51 -0.09
C GLU A 120 -17.17 31.42 -0.19
N ASP A 121 -16.97 32.68 -0.59
CA ASP A 121 -18.05 33.67 -0.63
C ASP A 121 -19.15 33.24 -1.62
N GLY A 122 -20.39 33.11 -1.13
CA GLY A 122 -21.55 32.72 -1.93
C GLY A 122 -21.61 31.25 -2.38
N SER A 123 -20.71 30.38 -1.90
CA SER A 123 -20.75 28.94 -2.20
C SER A 123 -21.50 28.14 -1.15
N GLU A 124 -21.96 26.95 -1.53
CA GLU A 124 -22.48 25.98 -0.57
C GLU A 124 -21.40 25.57 0.44
N LYS A 125 -21.82 25.38 1.70
CA LYS A 125 -20.94 24.95 2.78
C LYS A 125 -20.46 23.54 2.48
N ARG A 126 -19.15 23.38 2.31
CA ARG A 126 -18.50 22.08 2.13
C ARG A 126 -17.73 21.75 3.40
N ALA A 127 -17.94 20.55 3.90
CA ALA A 127 -17.30 20.05 5.11
C ALA A 127 -17.00 18.56 4.95
N THR A 128 -15.94 18.10 5.60
CA THR A 128 -15.58 16.68 5.69
C THR A 128 -15.11 16.37 7.12
N THR A 129 -15.30 15.13 7.54
CA THR A 129 -14.81 14.63 8.84
C THR A 129 -13.73 13.59 8.61
N LEU A 130 -12.52 13.89 9.05
CA LEU A 130 -11.39 12.97 9.01
C LEU A 130 -11.30 12.19 10.32
N ARG A 131 -11.02 10.89 10.18
CA ARG A 131 -10.83 9.96 11.30
C ARG A 131 -9.55 9.21 11.09
N TYR A 132 -8.66 9.24 12.08
CA TYR A 132 -7.37 8.60 11.97
C TYR A 132 -6.80 8.20 13.32
N ALA A 133 -5.80 7.33 13.31
CA ALA A 133 -5.19 6.83 14.53
C ALA A 133 -4.44 7.96 15.27
N SER A 134 -4.64 8.05 16.59
CA SER A 134 -4.09 9.14 17.41
C SER A 134 -2.56 9.09 17.57
N ASN A 135 -1.89 8.06 17.07
CA ASN A 135 -0.42 7.97 17.01
C ASN A 135 0.18 8.72 15.81
N LEU A 136 -0.63 9.16 14.84
CA LEU A 136 -0.18 9.96 13.70
C LEU A 136 -0.01 11.43 14.13
N THR A 137 1.12 11.72 14.77
CA THR A 137 1.49 13.08 15.23
C THR A 137 2.64 13.69 14.45
N ASP A 138 3.31 12.94 13.58
CA ASP A 138 4.40 13.46 12.75
C ASP A 138 3.84 14.19 11.52
N PRO A 139 4.14 15.50 11.33
CA PRO A 139 3.74 16.26 10.15
C PRO A 139 4.27 15.70 8.81
N SER A 140 5.33 14.90 8.86
CA SER A 140 6.01 14.32 7.70
C SER A 140 5.42 12.97 7.30
N ASP A 141 4.61 12.34 8.16
CA ASP A 141 4.04 11.01 7.94
C ASP A 141 3.24 10.95 6.64
N ASP A 142 3.57 9.98 5.77
CA ASP A 142 2.93 9.81 4.48
C ASP A 142 1.47 9.34 4.61
N THR A 143 1.13 8.59 5.65
CA THR A 143 -0.25 8.18 5.94
C THR A 143 -1.10 9.38 6.29
N LEU A 144 -0.59 10.26 7.16
CA LEU A 144 -1.28 11.49 7.53
C LEU A 144 -1.44 12.43 6.33
N LEU A 145 -0.43 12.51 5.47
CA LEU A 145 -0.52 13.26 4.22
C LEU A 145 -1.61 12.70 3.30
N GLN A 146 -1.67 11.38 3.09
CA GLN A 146 -2.71 10.76 2.26
C GLN A 146 -4.13 11.02 2.81
N ILE A 147 -4.29 11.03 4.14
CA ILE A 147 -5.56 11.38 4.80
C ILE A 147 -5.91 12.85 4.51
N ALA A 148 -4.94 13.75 4.62
CA ALA A 148 -5.13 15.17 4.32
C ALA A 148 -5.44 15.43 2.83
N GLU A 149 -4.80 14.69 1.91
CA GLU A 149 -5.07 14.74 0.46
C GLU A 149 -6.51 14.32 0.15
N GLY A 150 -6.99 13.22 0.74
CA GLY A 150 -8.38 12.78 0.58
C GLY A 150 -9.39 13.79 1.13
N GLY A 151 -9.15 14.32 2.33
CA GLY A 151 -9.99 15.36 2.91
C GLY A 151 -10.02 16.65 2.09
N PHE A 152 -8.85 17.07 1.58
CA PHE A 152 -8.75 18.22 0.69
C PHE A 152 -9.54 17.99 -0.60
N ALA A 153 -9.40 16.83 -1.23
CA ALA A 153 -10.11 16.49 -2.46
C ALA A 153 -11.63 16.50 -2.26
N GLU A 154 -12.12 15.95 -1.14
CA GLU A 154 -13.55 15.97 -0.79
C GLU A 154 -14.07 17.41 -0.62
N LEU A 155 -13.32 18.27 0.07
CA LEU A 155 -13.66 19.70 0.19
C LEU A 155 -13.70 20.39 -1.19
N MET A 156 -12.86 19.98 -2.13
CA MET A 156 -12.86 20.50 -3.50
C MET A 156 -13.97 19.89 -4.38
N GLY A 157 -14.75 18.93 -3.86
CA GLY A 157 -15.89 18.32 -4.56
C GLY A 157 -15.56 17.01 -5.26
N ALA A 158 -14.42 16.37 -4.97
CA ALA A 158 -14.14 15.04 -5.47
C ALA A 158 -15.12 14.03 -4.86
N THR A 159 -15.88 13.35 -5.71
CA THR A 159 -16.88 12.33 -5.32
C THR A 159 -16.49 10.93 -5.75
N GLN A 160 -15.29 10.77 -6.30
CA GLN A 160 -14.76 9.53 -6.85
C GLN A 160 -13.26 9.42 -6.52
N GLY A 161 -12.75 8.19 -6.44
CA GLY A 161 -11.33 7.86 -6.37
C GLY A 161 -10.95 6.87 -7.47
N VAL A 162 -9.65 6.62 -7.62
CA VAL A 162 -9.12 5.64 -8.56
C VAL A 162 -8.72 4.38 -7.79
N LEU A 163 -9.16 3.23 -8.24
CA LEU A 163 -8.76 1.92 -7.74
C LEU A 163 -7.94 1.19 -8.80
N VAL A 164 -6.68 0.93 -8.47
CA VAL A 164 -5.77 0.11 -9.26
C VAL A 164 -5.85 -1.33 -8.74
N VAL A 165 -6.24 -2.26 -9.61
CA VAL A 165 -6.30 -3.68 -9.28
C VAL A 165 -5.21 -4.42 -10.04
N THR A 166 -4.33 -5.09 -9.31
CA THR A 166 -3.26 -5.95 -9.85
C THR A 166 -3.54 -7.41 -9.50
N ALA A 167 -3.47 -8.33 -10.46
CA ALA A 167 -3.81 -9.75 -10.29
C ALA A 167 -2.85 -10.71 -11.02
N GLY A 168 -1.54 -10.58 -10.78
CA GLY A 168 -0.54 -11.40 -11.47
C GLY A 168 -0.56 -11.15 -12.98
N ASN A 169 -0.76 -12.19 -13.80
CA ASN A 169 -0.89 -12.09 -15.26
C ASN A 169 -2.25 -12.60 -15.77
N VAL A 170 -3.30 -12.56 -14.94
CA VAL A 170 -4.61 -13.09 -15.33
C VAL A 170 -5.42 -12.10 -16.16
N SER A 171 -6.26 -12.62 -17.05
CA SER A 171 -7.32 -11.85 -17.70
C SER A 171 -8.68 -12.36 -17.25
N GLY A 172 -9.58 -11.44 -16.91
CA GLY A 172 -10.85 -11.78 -16.27
C GLY A 172 -11.77 -10.60 -16.02
N GLU A 173 -12.76 -10.83 -15.16
CA GLU A 173 -13.76 -9.85 -14.76
C GLU A 173 -13.43 -9.32 -13.36
N VAL A 174 -13.64 -8.02 -13.15
CA VAL A 174 -13.51 -7.36 -11.84
C VAL A 174 -14.89 -6.97 -11.34
N PHE A 175 -15.17 -7.36 -10.10
CA PHE A 175 -16.38 -7.01 -9.38
C PHE A 175 -16.01 -6.16 -8.16
N ILE A 176 -16.82 -5.15 -7.88
CA ILE A 176 -16.74 -4.31 -6.70
C ILE A 176 -18.08 -4.36 -6.00
N ASP A 177 -18.08 -4.73 -4.72
CA ASP A 177 -19.28 -4.88 -3.89
C ASP A 177 -20.34 -5.80 -4.51
N GLY A 178 -19.89 -6.79 -5.29
CA GLY A 178 -20.74 -7.74 -6.00
C GLY A 178 -21.21 -7.31 -7.39
N GLU A 179 -20.97 -6.06 -7.79
CA GLU A 179 -21.30 -5.55 -9.13
C GLU A 179 -20.11 -5.67 -10.09
N LYS A 180 -20.36 -6.11 -11.34
CA LYS A 180 -19.32 -6.17 -12.37
C LYS A 180 -19.02 -4.75 -12.88
N VAL A 181 -17.85 -4.23 -12.53
CA VAL A 181 -17.44 -2.86 -12.89
C VAL A 181 -16.47 -2.79 -14.05
N GLY A 182 -15.77 -3.89 -14.38
CA GLY A 182 -14.77 -3.87 -15.43
C GLY A 182 -14.13 -5.21 -15.77
N LEU A 183 -13.11 -5.14 -16.62
CA LEU A 183 -12.28 -6.27 -17.02
C LEU A 183 -10.84 -6.01 -16.59
N ILE A 184 -10.13 -7.07 -16.21
CA ILE A 184 -8.69 -7.04 -15.98
C ILE A 184 -8.00 -7.73 -17.14
N THR A 185 -6.99 -7.06 -17.72
CA THR A 185 -6.20 -7.57 -18.86
C THR A 185 -4.73 -7.53 -18.46
N ASP A 186 -3.98 -8.59 -18.79
CA ASP A 186 -2.57 -8.73 -18.40
C ASP A 186 -2.33 -8.46 -16.90
N GLY A 187 -3.32 -8.79 -16.07
CA GLY A 187 -3.23 -8.67 -14.63
C GLY A 187 -3.27 -7.25 -14.07
N ARG A 188 -3.66 -6.22 -14.83
CA ARG A 188 -3.84 -4.86 -14.30
C ARG A 188 -5.10 -4.19 -14.85
N THR A 189 -5.79 -3.42 -14.02
CA THR A 189 -6.83 -2.48 -14.45
C THR A 189 -6.94 -1.29 -13.50
N GLU A 190 -7.43 -0.16 -14.01
CA GLU A 190 -7.73 1.03 -13.24
C GLU A 190 -9.22 1.33 -13.36
N LEU A 191 -9.87 1.60 -12.23
CA LEU A 191 -11.32 1.74 -12.12
C LEU A 191 -11.64 2.99 -11.31
N THR A 192 -12.62 3.77 -11.76
CA THR A 192 -13.13 4.90 -10.98
C THR A 192 -14.27 4.42 -10.09
N VAL A 193 -14.15 4.65 -8.79
CA VAL A 193 -15.09 4.14 -7.78
C VAL A 193 -15.48 5.23 -6.80
N ALA A 194 -16.60 5.04 -6.10
CA ALA A 194 -16.97 5.93 -5.01
C ALA A 194 -15.89 5.87 -3.90
N PRO A 195 -15.76 6.90 -3.06
CA PRO A 195 -14.95 6.80 -1.87
C PRO A 195 -15.58 5.86 -0.84
N GLY A 196 -14.73 5.16 -0.09
CA GLY A 196 -15.11 4.27 0.99
C GLY A 196 -14.47 2.89 0.91
N GLN A 197 -14.90 2.01 1.82
CA GLN A 197 -14.46 0.64 1.87
C GLN A 197 -15.19 -0.19 0.80
N HIS A 198 -14.42 -0.83 -0.07
CA HIS A 198 -14.90 -1.65 -1.16
C HIS A 198 -14.38 -3.09 -1.06
N GLN A 199 -15.23 -4.06 -1.40
CA GLN A 199 -14.82 -5.45 -1.58
C GLN A 199 -14.56 -5.71 -3.07
N VAL A 200 -13.31 -6.01 -3.40
CA VAL A 200 -12.87 -6.29 -4.77
C VAL A 200 -12.77 -7.79 -4.97
N LEU A 201 -13.32 -8.29 -6.08
CA LEU A 201 -13.28 -9.68 -6.50
C LEU A 201 -12.82 -9.77 -7.96
N VAL A 202 -11.80 -10.59 -8.22
CA VAL A 202 -11.33 -10.91 -9.56
C VAL A 202 -11.72 -12.34 -9.91
N ARG A 203 -12.44 -12.50 -11.02
CA ARG A 203 -12.81 -13.80 -11.58
C ARG A 203 -12.14 -14.00 -12.93
N ALA A 204 -11.21 -14.96 -12.98
CA ALA A 204 -10.52 -15.33 -14.20
C ALA A 204 -10.80 -16.79 -14.57
N LYS A 205 -10.90 -17.07 -15.87
CA LYS A 205 -11.14 -18.44 -16.36
C LYS A 205 -9.94 -19.32 -16.01
N GLY A 206 -10.20 -20.48 -15.41
CA GLY A 206 -9.13 -21.40 -14.97
C GLY A 206 -8.45 -21.02 -13.66
N TYR A 207 -8.94 -20.00 -12.95
CA TYR A 207 -8.44 -19.59 -11.62
C TYR A 207 -9.57 -19.57 -10.59
N ASN A 208 -9.25 -19.82 -9.33
CA ASN A 208 -10.13 -19.58 -8.19
C ASN A 208 -10.35 -18.08 -8.06
N ASP A 209 -11.55 -17.70 -7.65
CA ASP A 209 -11.90 -16.30 -7.45
C ASP A 209 -11.01 -15.72 -6.33
N ALA A 210 -10.42 -14.56 -6.58
CA ALA A 210 -9.57 -13.87 -5.61
C ALA A 210 -10.27 -12.62 -5.13
N SER A 211 -10.31 -12.39 -3.81
CA SER A 211 -11.00 -11.24 -3.23
C SER A 211 -10.16 -10.55 -2.16
N GLY A 212 -10.39 -9.26 -1.98
CA GLY A 212 -9.84 -8.48 -0.88
C GLY A 212 -10.65 -7.22 -0.62
N SER A 213 -10.30 -6.49 0.43
CA SER A 213 -10.93 -5.22 0.78
C SER A 213 -9.92 -4.08 0.67
N VAL A 214 -10.39 -2.94 0.17
CA VAL A 214 -9.59 -1.73 -0.03
C VAL A 214 -10.42 -0.52 0.40
N ASP A 215 -9.78 0.46 1.01
CA ASP A 215 -10.39 1.75 1.35
C ASP A 215 -9.95 2.78 0.30
N VAL A 216 -10.89 3.30 -0.47
CA VAL A 216 -10.62 4.29 -1.52
C VAL A 216 -10.96 5.67 -1.01
N ARG A 217 -10.00 6.59 -1.05
CA ARG A 217 -10.22 7.98 -0.60
C ARG A 217 -10.66 8.87 -1.77
N PRO A 218 -11.44 9.93 -1.50
CA PRO A 218 -11.83 10.89 -2.53
C PRO A 218 -10.62 11.48 -3.23
N GLY A 219 -10.62 11.51 -4.57
CA GLY A 219 -9.55 12.07 -5.39
C GLY A 219 -8.20 11.36 -5.29
N ALA A 220 -8.10 10.27 -4.53
CA ALA A 220 -6.86 9.51 -4.35
C ALA A 220 -6.84 8.24 -5.20
N SER A 221 -5.64 7.69 -5.38
CA SER A 221 -5.44 6.37 -5.97
C SER A 221 -5.19 5.34 -4.87
N ALA A 222 -5.98 4.27 -4.86
CA ALA A 222 -5.78 3.11 -4.00
C ALA A 222 -5.34 1.92 -4.84
N GLU A 223 -4.42 1.10 -4.34
CA GLU A 223 -3.97 -0.10 -5.04
C GLU A 223 -4.28 -1.36 -4.22
N ILE A 224 -4.77 -2.39 -4.89
CA ILE A 224 -4.94 -3.73 -4.32
C ILE A 224 -4.28 -4.77 -5.22
N THR A 225 -3.45 -5.61 -4.61
CA THR A 225 -2.86 -6.77 -5.27
C THR A 225 -3.56 -8.04 -4.82
N LEU A 226 -4.12 -8.78 -5.77
CA LEU A 226 -4.76 -10.07 -5.57
C LEU A 226 -3.93 -11.18 -6.22
N ALA A 227 -3.95 -12.38 -5.66
CA ALA A 227 -3.21 -13.53 -6.19
C ALA A 227 -4.18 -14.68 -6.51
N PRO A 228 -4.81 -14.69 -7.71
CA PRO A 228 -5.64 -15.80 -8.14
C PRO A 228 -4.82 -17.10 -8.23
N SER A 229 -5.32 -18.16 -7.63
CA SER A 229 -4.71 -19.50 -7.73
C SER A 229 -5.36 -20.29 -8.87
N PRO A 230 -4.63 -21.05 -9.70
CA PRO A 230 -5.25 -21.88 -10.73
C PRO A 230 -6.28 -22.84 -10.13
N LYS A 231 -7.48 -22.91 -10.74
CA LYS A 231 -8.41 -24.02 -10.50
C LYS A 231 -7.68 -25.26 -10.99
N SER A 232 -7.29 -26.13 -10.07
CA SER A 232 -6.69 -27.42 -10.43
C SER A 232 -7.58 -28.05 -11.49
N ALA A 233 -7.04 -28.29 -12.69
CA ALA A 233 -7.80 -28.85 -13.79
C ALA A 233 -8.24 -30.26 -13.40
N GLY A 234 -9.41 -30.35 -12.79
CA GLY A 234 -10.11 -31.60 -12.61
C GLY A 234 -10.47 -32.13 -13.99
N ASN A 235 -9.65 -33.07 -14.48
CA ASN A 235 -9.93 -34.03 -15.54
C ASN A 235 -10.89 -33.56 -16.65
N LEU A 236 -10.33 -33.02 -17.72
CA LEU A 236 -10.88 -33.24 -19.06
C LEU A 236 -10.16 -34.46 -19.65
N ASP A 237 -10.85 -35.61 -19.57
CA ASP A 237 -10.70 -36.79 -20.42
C ASP A 237 -9.27 -37.16 -20.89
N ALA A 238 -8.36 -37.39 -19.96
CA ALA A 238 -7.32 -38.40 -20.20
C ALA A 238 -7.85 -39.70 -19.61
N LYS A 239 -8.42 -40.56 -20.47
CA LYS A 239 -8.58 -41.99 -20.18
C LYS A 239 -7.17 -42.58 -19.98
N ARG A 240 -6.57 -42.36 -18.82
CA ARG A 240 -5.37 -43.05 -18.35
C ARG A 240 -5.86 -44.06 -17.34
N ASP A 241 -5.79 -45.33 -17.72
CA ASP A 241 -6.14 -46.45 -16.87
C ASP A 241 -5.28 -46.43 -15.59
N THR A 242 -5.75 -45.78 -14.53
CA THR A 242 -5.16 -45.86 -13.18
C THR A 242 -5.94 -46.84 -12.34
N GLY A 243 -5.94 -48.09 -12.80
CA GLY A 243 -6.38 -49.25 -12.03
C GLY A 243 -5.33 -49.80 -11.07
N LYS A 244 -4.42 -48.97 -10.52
CA LYS A 244 -3.47 -49.40 -9.47
C LYS A 244 -3.50 -48.39 -8.33
N GLY A 245 -4.12 -48.78 -7.23
CA GLY A 245 -4.19 -47.95 -6.02
C GLY A 245 -2.79 -47.58 -5.56
N MET A 246 -2.55 -46.27 -5.42
CA MET A 246 -1.29 -45.73 -4.92
C MET A 246 -1.04 -46.25 -3.50
N THR A 247 0.13 -46.80 -3.23
CA THR A 247 0.48 -47.35 -1.91
C THR A 247 0.80 -46.20 -0.94
N THR A 248 0.60 -46.38 0.37
CA THR A 248 0.87 -45.35 1.39
C THR A 248 2.32 -44.83 1.35
N ARG A 249 3.28 -45.67 0.92
CA ARG A 249 4.69 -45.28 0.73
C ARG A 249 4.90 -44.36 -0.46
N GLN A 250 4.19 -44.55 -1.56
CA GLN A 250 4.23 -43.65 -2.72
C GLN A 250 3.64 -42.27 -2.36
N MET A 251 2.59 -42.25 -1.54
CA MET A 251 2.02 -41.00 -1.00
C MET A 251 3.02 -40.24 -0.11
N LEU A 252 3.73 -40.94 0.79
CA LEU A 252 4.76 -40.35 1.63
C LEU A 252 6.00 -39.91 0.83
N GLY A 253 6.38 -40.67 -0.20
CA GLY A 253 7.50 -40.33 -1.09
C GLY A 253 7.27 -39.02 -1.84
N TYR A 254 6.13 -38.87 -2.52
CA TYR A 254 5.77 -37.62 -3.21
C TYR A 254 5.51 -36.47 -2.23
N GLY A 255 4.91 -36.75 -1.06
CA GLY A 255 4.73 -35.75 0.00
C GLY A 255 6.06 -35.19 0.52
N GLY A 256 7.05 -36.07 0.76
CA GLY A 256 8.40 -35.69 1.18
C GLY A 256 9.16 -34.90 0.11
N LEU A 257 9.05 -35.28 -1.16
CA LEU A 257 9.66 -34.50 -2.26
C LEU A 257 9.03 -33.11 -2.42
N GLY A 258 7.70 -33.02 -2.38
CA GLY A 258 6.97 -31.76 -2.54
C GLY A 258 7.26 -30.79 -1.39
N LEU A 259 7.12 -31.26 -0.16
CA LEU A 259 7.34 -30.43 1.03
C LEU A 259 8.83 -30.10 1.23
N GLY A 260 9.72 -31.10 1.09
CA GLY A 260 11.16 -30.90 1.24
C GLY A 260 11.74 -29.95 0.19
N GLY A 261 11.27 -30.06 -1.07
CA GLY A 261 11.67 -29.15 -2.14
C GLY A 261 11.25 -27.70 -1.89
N ALA A 262 10.01 -27.46 -1.44
CA ALA A 262 9.52 -26.11 -1.11
C ALA A 262 10.29 -25.48 0.07
N VAL A 263 10.59 -26.27 1.11
CA VAL A 263 11.38 -25.83 2.28
C VAL A 263 12.84 -25.54 1.90
N ALA A 264 13.44 -26.35 1.02
CA ALA A 264 14.80 -26.10 0.54
C ALA A 264 14.89 -24.84 -0.35
N LEU A 265 13.90 -24.59 -1.21
CA LEU A 265 13.84 -23.37 -2.03
C LEU A 265 13.67 -22.11 -1.19
N THR A 266 12.81 -22.13 -0.17
CA THR A 266 12.67 -21.01 0.77
C THR A 266 13.92 -20.79 1.60
N GLY A 267 14.56 -21.86 2.11
CA GLY A 267 15.87 -21.77 2.75
C GLY A 267 16.96 -21.19 1.84
N GLY A 268 16.97 -21.59 0.55
CA GLY A 268 17.87 -21.07 -0.47
C GLY A 268 17.63 -19.60 -0.83
N TYR A 269 16.37 -19.17 -0.89
CA TYR A 269 15.99 -17.77 -1.07
C TYR A 269 16.50 -16.89 0.08
N PHE A 270 16.28 -17.30 1.33
CA PHE A 270 16.81 -16.57 2.50
C PHE A 270 18.34 -16.57 2.55
N TRP A 271 19.00 -17.66 2.13
CA TRP A 271 20.46 -17.69 1.97
C TRP A 271 20.94 -16.69 0.92
N PHE A 272 20.29 -16.65 -0.25
CA PHE A 272 20.59 -15.70 -1.33
C PHE A 272 20.36 -14.24 -0.92
N GLN A 273 19.26 -13.97 -0.21
CA GLN A 273 18.95 -12.64 0.31
C GLN A 273 19.97 -12.19 1.38
N SER A 274 20.40 -13.09 2.27
CA SER A 274 21.47 -12.80 3.24
C SER A 274 22.81 -12.54 2.54
N TYR A 275 23.12 -13.27 1.47
CA TYR A 275 24.32 -13.04 0.66
C TYR A 275 24.30 -11.65 0.00
N MET A 276 23.17 -11.23 -0.56
CA MET A 276 23.02 -9.90 -1.16
C MET A 276 23.07 -8.76 -0.14
N GLN A 277 22.46 -8.93 1.05
CA GLN A 277 22.52 -7.92 2.13
C GLN A 277 23.93 -7.70 2.68
N THR A 278 24.83 -8.69 2.57
CA THR A 278 26.24 -8.48 2.97
C THR A 278 27.05 -7.63 1.97
N LYS A 279 26.48 -7.27 0.82
CA LYS A 279 27.11 -6.39 -0.19
C LYS A 279 26.54 -4.97 -0.21
N ASP A 280 25.77 -4.59 0.81
CA ASP A 280 25.28 -3.22 0.95
C ASP A 280 26.46 -2.24 1.14
N ASP A 281 26.54 -1.23 0.28
CA ASP A 281 27.65 -0.29 0.21
C ASP A 281 27.81 0.50 1.52
N ASP A 282 26.72 0.77 2.24
CA ASP A 282 26.71 1.52 3.50
C ASP A 282 27.26 0.68 4.66
N PHE A 283 26.91 -0.61 4.71
CA PHE A 283 27.45 -1.54 5.70
C PHE A 283 28.93 -1.85 5.44
N GLN A 284 29.33 -1.93 4.17
CA GLN A 284 30.74 -2.10 3.79
C GLN A 284 31.58 -0.88 4.14
N ALA A 285 31.09 0.33 3.85
CA ALA A 285 31.74 1.57 4.24
C ALA A 285 31.90 1.70 5.77
N TYR A 286 30.93 1.20 6.54
CA TYR A 286 31.01 1.13 8.01
C TYR A 286 32.07 0.12 8.47
N ARG A 287 32.10 -1.07 7.89
CA ARG A 287 33.08 -2.13 8.21
C ARG A 287 34.52 -1.74 7.85
N ASP A 288 34.73 -1.08 6.72
CA ASP A 288 36.05 -0.66 6.26
C ASP A 288 36.69 0.38 7.18
N ARG A 289 35.87 1.20 7.87
CA ARG A 289 36.34 2.13 8.93
C ARG A 289 36.75 1.43 10.22
N LEU A 290 36.22 0.24 10.48
CA LEU A 290 36.47 -0.50 11.73
C LEU A 290 37.70 -1.42 11.63
N GLY A 291 38.22 -1.70 10.45
CA GLY A 291 39.40 -2.56 10.28
C GLY A 291 39.11 -4.05 10.54
N PRO A 292 40.04 -4.95 10.21
CA PRO A 292 39.75 -6.39 10.03
C PRO A 292 39.46 -7.18 11.31
N ASN A 293 39.77 -6.64 12.49
CA ASN A 293 39.69 -7.38 13.77
C ASN A 293 38.54 -6.93 14.69
N ARG A 294 37.64 -6.04 14.23
CA ARG A 294 36.52 -5.54 15.03
C ARG A 294 35.19 -6.05 14.50
N ASP A 295 34.31 -6.48 15.40
CA ASP A 295 32.94 -6.86 15.05
C ASP A 295 32.08 -5.61 14.88
N ALA A 296 31.73 -5.31 13.63
CA ALA A 296 30.92 -4.15 13.27
C ALA A 296 29.56 -4.10 13.99
N CYS A 297 28.95 -5.26 14.25
CA CYS A 297 27.66 -5.33 14.90
C CYS A 297 27.75 -5.10 16.41
N GLU A 298 28.87 -5.49 17.03
CA GLU A 298 29.12 -5.23 18.44
C GLU A 298 29.45 -3.75 18.69
N VAL A 299 30.27 -3.15 17.83
CA VAL A 299 30.61 -1.72 17.90
C VAL A 299 29.37 -0.85 17.67
N ALA A 300 28.53 -1.20 16.69
CA ALA A 300 27.28 -0.48 16.42
C ALA A 300 26.28 -0.53 17.59
N LYS A 301 26.27 -1.63 18.36
CA LYS A 301 25.40 -1.80 19.53
C LYS A 301 25.92 -1.09 20.77
N THR A 302 27.23 -1.16 21.02
CA THR A 302 27.83 -0.73 22.29
C THR A 302 28.42 0.67 22.24
N GLY A 303 28.65 1.23 21.04
CA GLY A 303 29.32 2.52 20.88
C GLY A 303 30.79 2.48 21.31
N ALA A 304 31.47 1.34 21.13
CA ALA A 304 32.85 1.15 21.55
C ALA A 304 33.84 1.97 20.71
N ASP A 305 35.04 2.22 21.25
CA ASP A 305 36.18 2.87 20.58
C ASP A 305 35.90 4.28 20.01
N GLY A 306 35.00 5.04 20.63
CA GLY A 306 34.72 6.42 20.22
C GLY A 306 33.83 6.56 18.98
N VAL A 307 33.19 5.47 18.55
CA VAL A 307 32.15 5.48 17.52
C VAL A 307 30.79 5.49 18.21
N PRO A 308 29.89 6.45 17.94
CA PRO A 308 28.55 6.45 18.55
C PRO A 308 27.71 5.27 18.05
N PRO A 309 26.79 4.74 18.88
CA PRO A 309 25.89 3.67 18.46
C PRO A 309 24.98 4.14 17.31
N ASP A 310 24.74 3.26 16.34
CA ASP A 310 23.97 3.55 15.12
C ASP A 310 22.81 2.55 14.99
N ALA A 311 21.58 3.05 15.21
CA ALA A 311 20.37 2.24 15.18
C ALA A 311 20.10 1.61 13.80
N SER A 312 20.53 2.25 12.71
CA SER A 312 20.35 1.72 11.35
C SER A 312 21.24 0.49 11.12
N ILE A 313 22.50 0.55 11.56
CA ILE A 313 23.43 -0.58 11.48
C ILE A 313 23.03 -1.72 12.41
N VAL A 314 22.49 -1.41 13.60
CA VAL A 314 21.94 -2.42 14.53
C VAL A 314 20.77 -3.19 13.90
N ASP A 315 19.83 -2.48 13.26
CA ASP A 315 18.71 -3.11 12.55
C ASP A 315 19.18 -3.99 11.38
N HIS A 316 20.18 -3.55 10.61
CA HIS A 316 20.82 -4.37 9.58
C HIS A 316 21.47 -5.64 10.17
N CYS A 317 22.15 -5.53 11.30
CA CYS A 317 22.78 -6.65 11.99
C CYS A 317 21.73 -7.68 12.50
N ASP A 318 20.63 -7.22 13.08
CA ASP A 318 19.59 -8.08 13.62
C ASP A 318 18.76 -8.77 12.52
N LYS A 319 18.46 -8.06 11.42
CA LYS A 319 17.85 -8.64 10.21
C LYS A 319 18.75 -9.69 9.55
N ASN A 320 20.05 -9.43 9.44
CA ASN A 320 21.01 -10.40 8.90
C ASN A 320 21.16 -11.64 9.80
N ALA A 321 21.19 -11.45 11.12
CA ALA A 321 21.25 -12.55 12.08
C ALA A 321 20.01 -13.45 12.00
N THR A 322 18.82 -12.85 11.87
CA THR A 322 17.56 -13.58 11.74
C THR A 322 17.52 -14.35 10.41
N THR A 323 17.90 -13.70 9.31
CA THR A 323 17.92 -14.31 7.97
C THR A 323 18.92 -15.47 7.88
N LYS A 324 20.13 -15.31 8.45
CA LYS A 324 21.15 -16.38 8.53
C LYS A 324 20.69 -17.57 9.36
N THR A 325 20.01 -17.31 10.47
CA THR A 325 19.52 -18.36 11.38
C THR A 325 18.41 -19.17 10.71
N VAL A 326 17.46 -18.51 10.06
CA VAL A 326 16.38 -19.14 9.31
C VAL A 326 16.93 -19.98 8.14
N ALA A 327 17.87 -19.43 7.36
CA ALA A 327 18.49 -20.16 6.25
C ALA A 327 19.29 -21.40 6.71
N ARG A 328 20.04 -21.28 7.82
CA ARG A 328 20.84 -22.39 8.38
C ARG A 328 19.99 -23.55 8.88
N ILE A 329 18.74 -23.30 9.28
CA ILE A 329 17.82 -24.35 9.75
C ILE A 329 17.01 -24.92 8.60
N LEU A 330 16.39 -24.08 7.76
CA LEU A 330 15.45 -24.54 6.75
C LEU A 330 16.13 -25.29 5.60
N LEU A 331 17.32 -24.88 5.19
CA LEU A 331 18.01 -25.50 4.06
C LEU A 331 18.40 -26.97 4.33
N PRO A 332 19.10 -27.35 5.41
CA PRO A 332 19.40 -28.75 5.68
C PRO A 332 18.14 -29.58 5.96
N VAL A 333 17.14 -29.01 6.66
CA VAL A 333 15.87 -29.70 6.93
C VAL A 333 15.13 -30.02 5.61
N GLY A 334 15.05 -29.06 4.68
CA GLY A 334 14.43 -29.27 3.38
C GLY A 334 15.16 -30.34 2.55
N VAL A 335 16.49 -30.32 2.54
CA VAL A 335 17.31 -31.32 1.84
C VAL A 335 17.13 -32.73 2.43
N VAL A 336 17.08 -32.87 3.75
CA VAL A 336 16.87 -34.18 4.41
C VAL A 336 15.48 -34.74 4.10
N ILE A 337 14.43 -33.90 4.17
CA ILE A 337 13.05 -34.32 3.88
C ILE A 337 12.90 -34.72 2.41
N ALA A 338 13.47 -33.93 1.48
CA ALA A 338 13.46 -34.25 0.06
C ALA A 338 14.26 -35.53 -0.23
N GLY A 339 15.42 -35.70 0.40
CA GLY A 339 16.24 -36.91 0.27
C GLY A 339 15.54 -38.17 0.78
N ALA A 340 14.83 -38.09 1.92
CA ALA A 340 14.02 -39.19 2.44
C ALA A 340 12.83 -39.53 1.52
N GLY A 341 12.17 -38.51 0.96
CA GLY A 341 11.11 -38.69 -0.04
C GLY A 341 11.62 -39.37 -1.32
N ALA A 342 12.77 -38.94 -1.83
CA ALA A 342 13.44 -39.56 -2.98
C ALA A 342 13.83 -41.01 -2.69
N PHE A 343 14.41 -41.29 -1.52
CA PHE A 343 14.82 -42.63 -1.11
C PHE A 343 13.64 -43.62 -1.06
N LEU A 344 12.49 -43.18 -0.53
CA LEU A 344 11.27 -44.01 -0.47
C LEU A 344 10.68 -44.33 -1.85
N LEU A 345 10.91 -43.48 -2.85
CA LEU A 345 10.47 -43.73 -4.23
C LEU A 345 11.47 -44.59 -5.02
N LEU A 346 12.76 -44.52 -4.69
CA LEU A 346 13.82 -45.25 -5.41
C LEU A 346 14.01 -46.69 -4.92
N THR A 347 13.52 -47.04 -3.73
CA THR A 347 13.66 -48.39 -3.12
C THR A 347 12.44 -49.29 -3.33
N ASP A 348 11.67 -49.07 -4.40
CA ASP A 348 10.46 -49.85 -4.73
C ASP A 348 10.82 -51.22 -5.35
N ASP A 349 11.24 -52.18 -4.52
CA ASP A 349 11.29 -53.60 -4.90
C ASP A 349 9.90 -54.21 -4.72
N SER A 350 9.26 -54.49 -5.86
CA SER A 350 7.95 -55.14 -5.96
C SER A 350 7.99 -56.54 -5.34
N SER A 351 7.37 -56.73 -4.18
CA SER A 351 6.96 -58.05 -3.67
C SER A 351 5.48 -58.06 -3.35
N GLU A 352 4.75 -58.89 -4.11
CA GLU A 352 3.32 -59.18 -3.95
C GLU A 352 2.98 -59.72 -2.56
N GLN A 353 1.88 -59.23 -1.95
CA GLN A 353 1.05 -60.05 -1.07
C GLN A 353 -0.44 -59.59 -1.05
N PRO A 354 -1.39 -60.51 -0.74
CA PRO A 354 -2.74 -60.52 -1.30
C PRO A 354 -3.79 -59.74 -0.49
N GLN A 355 -4.87 -59.39 -1.20
CA GLN A 355 -6.00 -58.55 -0.81
C GLN A 355 -6.74 -58.99 0.46
N ALA A 356 -6.95 -58.07 1.40
CA ALA A 356 -7.95 -58.19 2.46
C ALA A 356 -9.16 -57.28 2.17
N LYS A 357 -10.37 -57.86 2.29
CA LYS A 357 -11.68 -57.29 1.93
C LYS A 357 -11.97 -55.93 2.58
N LYS A 358 -12.35 -54.92 1.78
CA LYS A 358 -12.84 -53.62 2.25
C LYS A 358 -14.27 -53.73 2.79
N LYS A 359 -14.49 -53.37 4.06
CA LYS A 359 -15.79 -52.93 4.57
C LYS A 359 -15.98 -51.44 4.19
N THR A 360 -17.14 -51.10 3.65
CA THR A 360 -17.55 -49.72 3.34
C THR A 360 -17.68 -48.90 4.62
N PRO A 361 -17.08 -47.70 4.74
CA PRO A 361 -17.49 -46.75 5.76
C PRO A 361 -18.29 -45.58 5.15
N THR A 362 -19.32 -45.21 5.89
CA THR A 362 -20.25 -44.10 5.75
C THR A 362 -19.53 -42.77 5.52
N LYS A 363 -20.06 -41.92 4.63
CA LYS A 363 -19.50 -40.60 4.29
C LYS A 363 -19.70 -39.63 5.44
N THR A 364 -18.71 -39.47 6.30
CA THR A 364 -18.63 -38.32 7.22
C THR A 364 -17.82 -37.22 6.55
N ALA A 365 -18.41 -36.04 6.36
CA ALA A 365 -17.73 -34.89 5.79
C ALA A 365 -17.32 -33.92 6.91
N VAL A 366 -16.02 -33.64 6.98
CA VAL A 366 -15.43 -32.74 7.97
C VAL A 366 -15.03 -31.45 7.26
N GLN A 367 -15.62 -30.33 7.66
CA GLN A 367 -15.29 -29.00 7.11
C GLN A 367 -14.61 -28.15 8.19
N PRO A 368 -13.33 -27.79 8.00
CA PRO A 368 -12.65 -26.84 8.89
C PRO A 368 -13.04 -25.42 8.53
N PHE A 369 -13.30 -24.61 9.54
CA PHE A 369 -13.51 -23.18 9.45
C PHE A 369 -12.41 -22.46 10.25
N VAL A 370 -11.82 -21.43 9.64
CA VAL A 370 -10.81 -20.57 10.28
C VAL A 370 -11.29 -19.13 10.19
N GLY A 371 -11.48 -18.48 11.34
CA GLY A 371 -11.91 -17.09 11.43
C GLY A 371 -10.92 -16.26 12.23
N PHE A 372 -10.65 -15.03 11.77
CA PHE A 372 -9.79 -14.07 12.48
C PHE A 372 -10.60 -12.88 12.95
N GLY A 373 -10.58 -12.63 14.27
CA GLY A 373 -11.23 -11.48 14.89
C GLY A 373 -10.29 -10.74 15.85
N PRO A 374 -10.72 -9.58 16.38
CA PRO A 374 -9.89 -8.71 17.22
C PRO A 374 -9.45 -9.32 18.56
N GLY A 375 -9.95 -10.51 18.92
CA GLY A 375 -9.54 -11.29 20.09
C GLY A 375 -8.58 -12.46 19.80
N GLY A 376 -8.08 -12.61 18.58
CA GLY A 376 -7.28 -13.77 18.13
C GLY A 376 -8.03 -14.72 17.20
N GLY A 377 -7.30 -15.62 16.53
CA GLY A 377 -7.84 -16.56 15.55
C GLY A 377 -8.55 -17.76 16.19
N GLU A 378 -9.69 -18.14 15.62
CA GLU A 378 -10.46 -19.32 16.04
C GLU A 378 -10.50 -20.36 14.92
N VAL A 379 -10.29 -21.63 15.28
CA VAL A 379 -10.44 -22.79 14.39
C VAL A 379 -11.58 -23.67 14.91
N ARG A 380 -12.62 -23.86 14.10
CA ARG A 380 -13.71 -24.80 14.40
C ARG A 380 -13.77 -25.90 13.36
N VAL A 381 -14.18 -27.09 13.79
CA VAL A 381 -14.36 -28.25 12.92
C VAL A 381 -15.78 -28.74 13.06
N ASN A 382 -16.56 -28.61 11.99
CA ASN A 382 -17.92 -29.16 11.94
C ASN A 382 -17.89 -30.54 11.30
N VAL A 383 -18.49 -31.51 11.98
CA VAL A 383 -18.64 -32.88 11.49
C VAL A 383 -20.10 -33.08 11.10
N LEU A 384 -20.35 -33.20 9.79
CA LEU A 384 -21.67 -33.53 9.25
C LEU A 384 -21.75 -35.05 9.04
N PHE A 385 -22.72 -35.66 9.70
CA PHE A 385 -23.01 -37.10 9.65
C PHE A 385 -23.85 -37.48 8.44
#